data_AF-A0A2G8SES8-F1
#
_entry.id   AF-A0A2G8SES8-F1
#
_cell.length_a   1.000
_cell.length_b   1.000
_cell.length_c   1.000
_cell.angle_alpha   90.00
_cell.angle_beta   90.00
_cell.angle_gamma   90.00
#
_symmetry.space_group_name_H-M   'P 1'
#
loop_
_entity.id
_entity.type
_entity.pdbx_description
1 polymer ?
#
loop_
_entity_poly.entity_id
_entity_poly.type
_entity_poly.pdbx_seq_one_letter_code
_entity_poly.pdbx_strand_id
1 'polypeptide(L)'
;MSELLSLPAELLESILIFCNGEGHPLSVAALAQVCRQLRALVYDAADRHLWRALFLKTFDDPRLLHSDVNEDIDWQRAFTERIWASNFLQRTARPLPVSPKKRTLRSNTSIMYPIDSLPHAQDSDLENHVRLLNTLLSVIKSACPSPLHQTVSPSEEDSGLTGAHARTPVYPPGAQVQTPSLNIAWLARTLSHGLPFTLAQRIFSWKVVGYGHNTTHNQCLGQLTAYLGFLPIPTVDAETDDAPPPPSPSRQRRAGKSRAAPRDERETEAQDMSEAAQRARARHRARPRAFCMDYLSRRRNWGPYLAILPRASDDNDNDDNGDGVDVLDALAEVSDSDLDDDDDADYVPLGVDDGSVSSSSASPEPGQLPLVPSTGALPTPEQLRPDWAWLAAARVVAECKLRQHVDAEDIAKLEDWDNLRGGAWVPEHPRPGPDDELGDPEKVEGSDEVAEEWRKYERDWAGAEGIWRRLVCWLDYDDLIHHNTLGGFQDDPDLDEAWIIVPLSLRIAGYSAPSLPHLFPDRPTLHVEGEMGGGGWVGNFDGADEDVRRVHGTVSMLSDGNVRWSTTSTAPGSNEDEWASESVQLGGVGSAMGTLGMWTGAFHEDGDPLGVIWQWRVG
;
A
#
# COMPACT_ATOMS: atom_id res chain seq x y z
N MET A 1 -0.45 -0.78 -51.11
CA MET A 1 0.65 -0.27 -50.25
C MET A 1 1.20 1.06 -50.73
N SER A 2 1.40 1.30 -52.04
CA SER A 2 1.87 2.61 -52.54
C SER A 2 0.93 3.78 -52.21
N GLU A 3 -0.38 3.55 -52.18
CA GLU A 3 -1.37 4.60 -51.85
C GLU A 3 -1.36 4.98 -50.37
N LEU A 4 -1.18 4.02 -49.44
CA LEU A 4 -1.11 4.32 -48.00
C LEU A 4 0.17 5.08 -47.64
N LEU A 5 1.31 4.71 -48.24
CA LEU A 5 2.59 5.40 -48.05
C LEU A 5 2.63 6.78 -48.74
N SER A 6 1.62 7.12 -49.55
CA SER A 6 1.46 8.45 -50.15
C SER A 6 0.73 9.44 -49.25
N LEU A 7 0.16 8.98 -48.14
CA LEU A 7 -0.46 9.86 -47.15
C LEU A 7 0.60 10.66 -46.38
N PRO A 8 0.31 11.92 -46.01
CA PRO A 8 1.11 12.66 -45.04
C PRO A 8 1.24 11.90 -43.71
N ALA A 9 2.37 12.06 -43.03
CA ALA A 9 2.67 11.37 -41.78
C ALA A 9 1.62 11.68 -40.70
N GLU A 10 1.11 12.91 -40.67
CA GLU A 10 0.12 13.41 -39.74
C GLU A 10 -1.23 12.69 -39.88
N LEU A 11 -1.60 12.28 -41.11
CA LEU A 11 -2.81 11.47 -41.33
C LEU A 11 -2.61 10.04 -40.86
N LEU A 12 -1.44 9.46 -41.06
CA LEU A 12 -1.10 8.13 -40.56
C LEU A 12 -1.10 8.11 -39.02
N GLU A 13 -0.53 9.12 -38.38
CA GLU A 13 -0.58 9.29 -36.93
C GLU A 13 -2.02 9.45 -36.43
N SER A 14 -2.82 10.28 -37.09
CA SER A 14 -4.23 10.48 -36.73
C SER A 14 -5.04 9.17 -36.80
N ILE A 15 -4.79 8.33 -37.81
CA ILE A 15 -5.40 7.00 -37.93
C ILE A 15 -4.98 6.12 -36.76
N LEU A 16 -3.69 6.11 -36.39
CA LEU A 16 -3.21 5.33 -35.24
C LEU A 16 -3.82 5.79 -33.91
N ILE A 17 -3.93 7.09 -33.70
CA ILE A 17 -4.55 7.68 -32.50
C ILE A 17 -6.03 7.31 -32.43
N PHE A 18 -6.74 7.33 -33.56
CA PHE A 18 -8.13 6.90 -33.64
C PHE A 18 -8.28 5.41 -33.30
N CYS A 19 -7.50 4.53 -33.93
CA CYS A 19 -7.50 3.09 -33.64
C CYS A 19 -7.23 2.78 -32.17
N ASN A 20 -6.30 3.51 -31.54
CA ASN A 20 -6.03 3.39 -30.11
C ASN A 20 -7.24 3.79 -29.26
N GLY A 21 -7.91 4.89 -29.58
CA GLY A 21 -9.13 5.35 -28.90
C GLY A 21 -10.29 4.35 -28.99
N GLU A 22 -10.39 3.58 -30.08
CA GLU A 22 -11.37 2.51 -30.27
C GLU A 22 -10.98 1.18 -29.56
N GLY A 23 -9.90 1.17 -28.77
CA GLY A 23 -9.48 -0.02 -28.02
C GLY A 23 -8.55 -0.97 -28.79
N HIS A 24 -7.90 -0.51 -29.86
CA HIS A 24 -6.92 -1.29 -30.62
C HIS A 24 -5.48 -0.74 -30.53
N PRO A 25 -4.88 -0.67 -29.32
CA PRO A 25 -3.55 -0.09 -29.10
C PRO A 25 -2.42 -0.86 -29.81
N LEU A 26 -2.59 -2.16 -30.05
CA LEU A 26 -1.59 -3.00 -30.75
C LEU A 26 -1.47 -2.69 -32.24
N SER A 27 -2.40 -1.92 -32.82
CA SER A 27 -2.35 -1.47 -34.22
C SER A 27 -1.06 -0.70 -34.52
N VAL A 28 -0.52 0.05 -33.55
CA VAL A 28 0.74 0.80 -33.68
C VAL A 28 1.91 -0.13 -33.94
N ALA A 29 2.03 -1.19 -33.13
CA ALA A 29 3.08 -2.19 -33.28
C ALA A 29 2.91 -3.02 -34.56
N ALA A 30 1.67 -3.38 -34.91
CA ALA A 30 1.36 -4.10 -36.14
C ALA A 30 1.74 -3.29 -37.39
N LEU A 31 1.43 -1.99 -37.42
CA LEU A 31 1.77 -1.10 -38.53
C LEU A 31 3.30 -0.94 -38.67
N ALA A 32 4.00 -0.78 -37.55
CA ALA A 32 5.46 -0.64 -37.54
C ALA A 32 6.20 -1.90 -38.06
N GLN A 33 5.54 -3.06 -38.07
CA GLN A 33 6.11 -4.30 -38.62
C GLN A 33 5.92 -4.44 -40.14
N VAL A 34 5.11 -3.59 -40.78
CA VAL A 34 4.79 -3.71 -42.21
C VAL A 34 5.99 -3.33 -43.09
N CYS A 35 6.65 -2.19 -42.82
CA CYS A 35 7.83 -1.75 -43.56
C CYS A 35 8.72 -0.79 -42.76
N ARG A 36 9.95 -0.56 -43.24
CA ARG A 36 10.92 0.33 -42.58
C ARG A 36 10.44 1.79 -42.47
N GLN A 37 9.71 2.29 -43.47
CA GLN A 37 9.19 3.66 -43.46
C GLN A 37 8.14 3.86 -42.36
N LEU A 38 7.22 2.92 -42.20
CA LEU A 38 6.22 2.95 -41.13
C LEU A 38 6.85 2.71 -39.75
N ARG A 39 7.89 1.87 -39.68
CA ARG A 39 8.67 1.71 -38.45
C ARG A 39 9.33 3.03 -38.02
N ALA A 40 9.95 3.74 -38.97
CA ALA A 40 10.59 5.02 -38.70
C ALA A 40 9.58 6.09 -38.26
N LEU A 41 8.38 6.10 -38.88
CA LEU A 41 7.29 6.98 -38.44
C LEU A 41 6.86 6.72 -36.99
N VAL A 42 6.85 5.46 -36.55
CA VAL A 42 6.42 5.10 -35.18
C VAL A 42 7.52 5.29 -34.13
N TYR A 43 8.76 4.92 -34.43
CA TYR A 43 9.83 4.85 -33.41
C TYR A 43 10.94 5.90 -33.58
N ASP A 44 11.13 6.42 -34.79
CA ASP A 44 12.26 7.31 -35.12
C ASP A 44 11.82 8.76 -35.39
N ALA A 45 10.55 9.10 -35.12
CA ALA A 45 10.02 10.45 -35.25
C ALA A 45 10.65 11.41 -34.22
N ALA A 46 11.14 12.56 -34.69
CA ALA A 46 11.91 13.50 -33.87
C ALA A 46 11.06 14.24 -32.83
N ASP A 47 9.77 14.45 -33.10
CA ASP A 47 8.86 15.24 -32.24
C ASP A 47 8.24 14.41 -31.10
N ARG A 48 8.34 13.07 -31.16
CA ARG A 48 7.71 12.11 -30.23
C ARG A 48 6.20 12.36 -30.02
N HIS A 49 5.55 13.10 -30.92
CA HIS A 49 4.18 13.57 -30.78
C HIS A 49 3.20 12.39 -30.73
N LEU A 50 3.38 11.41 -31.61
CA LEU A 50 2.54 10.23 -31.71
C LEU A 50 2.37 9.52 -30.36
N TRP A 51 3.45 9.22 -29.65
CA TRP A 51 3.38 8.49 -28.37
C TRP A 51 2.67 9.28 -27.28
N ARG A 52 2.91 10.59 -27.22
CA ARG A 52 2.18 11.49 -26.31
C ARG A 52 0.68 11.51 -26.64
N ALA A 53 0.33 11.66 -27.92
CA ALA A 53 -1.07 11.68 -28.35
C ALA A 53 -1.78 10.33 -28.11
N LEU A 54 -1.11 9.21 -28.35
CA LEU A 54 -1.60 7.87 -28.01
C LEU A 54 -1.84 7.73 -26.50
N PHE A 55 -0.89 8.17 -25.69
CA PHE A 55 -1.00 8.10 -24.24
C PHE A 55 -2.17 8.93 -23.72
N LEU A 56 -2.25 10.21 -24.09
CA LEU A 56 -3.31 11.13 -23.62
C LEU A 56 -4.71 10.76 -24.15
N LYS A 57 -4.79 9.90 -25.18
CA LYS A 57 -6.07 9.36 -25.66
C LYS A 57 -6.60 8.23 -24.76
N THR A 58 -5.73 7.55 -24.02
CA THR A 58 -6.07 6.35 -23.22
C THR A 58 -5.92 6.58 -21.71
N PHE A 59 -5.04 7.49 -21.30
CA PHE A 59 -4.61 7.69 -19.92
C PHE A 59 -4.65 9.17 -19.55
N ASP A 60 -4.70 9.43 -18.24
CA ASP A 60 -4.68 10.79 -17.68
C ASP A 60 -3.38 11.51 -18.01
N ASP A 61 -3.42 12.84 -18.05
CA ASP A 61 -2.23 13.65 -18.25
C ASP A 61 -1.42 13.77 -16.94
N PRO A 62 -0.26 13.10 -16.79
CA PRO A 62 0.54 13.13 -15.57
C PRO A 62 1.07 14.52 -15.23
N ARG A 63 1.10 15.45 -16.20
CA ARG A 63 1.55 16.83 -16.01
C ARG A 63 0.59 17.65 -15.14
N LEU A 64 -0.61 17.14 -14.89
CA LEU A 64 -1.58 17.77 -13.98
C LEU A 64 -1.26 17.52 -12.50
N LEU A 65 -0.36 16.59 -12.18
CA LEU A 65 -0.03 16.23 -10.79
C LEU A 65 1.08 17.08 -10.19
N HIS A 66 2.03 17.52 -11.02
CA HIS A 66 3.17 18.32 -10.61
C HIS A 66 3.43 19.38 -11.67
N SER A 67 3.42 20.66 -11.26
CA SER A 67 3.77 21.78 -12.14
C SER A 67 5.20 21.66 -12.70
N ASP A 68 6.06 20.93 -11.99
CA ASP A 68 7.51 20.96 -12.20
C ASP A 68 8.05 19.76 -13.00
N VAL A 69 7.22 18.74 -13.31
CA VAL A 69 7.65 17.51 -14.01
C VAL A 69 7.25 17.53 -15.50
N ASN A 70 7.43 18.68 -16.15
CA ASN A 70 6.93 18.87 -17.51
C ASN A 70 7.89 18.35 -18.60
N GLU A 71 9.17 18.08 -18.28
CA GLU A 71 10.21 17.93 -19.33
C GLU A 71 10.73 16.51 -19.61
N ASP A 72 10.50 15.49 -18.75
CA ASP A 72 11.17 14.17 -18.88
C ASP A 72 10.25 12.93 -18.98
N ILE A 73 8.97 13.09 -19.34
CA ILE A 73 8.07 11.94 -19.46
C ILE A 73 8.39 11.12 -20.71
N ASP A 74 8.85 9.87 -20.51
CA ASP A 74 8.95 8.86 -21.57
C ASP A 74 7.56 8.28 -21.91
N TRP A 75 6.81 9.00 -22.75
CA TRP A 75 5.47 8.62 -23.19
C TRP A 75 5.42 7.24 -23.86
N GLN A 76 6.46 6.87 -24.62
CA GLN A 76 6.53 5.59 -25.31
C GLN A 76 6.65 4.45 -24.29
N ARG A 77 7.60 4.55 -23.36
CA ARG A 77 7.78 3.53 -22.33
C ARG A 77 6.55 3.43 -21.44
N ALA A 78 6.02 4.56 -20.98
CA ALA A 78 4.84 4.58 -20.12
C ALA A 78 3.62 3.94 -20.80
N PHE A 79 3.38 4.25 -22.08
CA PHE A 79 2.29 3.64 -22.84
C PHE A 79 2.51 2.13 -23.04
N THR A 80 3.70 1.73 -23.51
CA THR A 80 3.98 0.33 -23.86
C THR A 80 3.96 -0.59 -22.64
N GLU A 81 4.45 -0.14 -21.48
CA GLU A 81 4.38 -0.88 -20.21
C GLU A 81 2.93 -1.12 -19.78
N ARG A 82 2.06 -0.11 -19.82
CA ARG A 82 0.64 -0.26 -19.48
C ARG A 82 -0.07 -1.23 -20.41
N ILE A 83 0.15 -1.10 -21.73
CA ILE A 83 -0.44 -2.02 -22.70
C ILE A 83 0.09 -3.45 -22.50
N TRP A 84 1.38 -3.62 -22.21
CA TRP A 84 1.95 -4.92 -21.86
C TRP A 84 1.28 -5.51 -20.61
N ALA A 85 1.13 -4.75 -19.53
CA ALA A 85 0.50 -5.19 -18.30
C ALA A 85 -0.95 -5.65 -18.51
N SER A 86 -1.74 -4.90 -19.28
CA SER A 86 -3.10 -5.32 -19.63
C SER A 86 -3.14 -6.61 -20.44
N ASN A 87 -2.24 -6.79 -21.41
CA ASN A 87 -2.16 -8.02 -22.19
C ASN A 87 -1.68 -9.21 -21.36
N PHE A 88 -0.75 -8.97 -20.44
CA PHE A 88 -0.25 -9.98 -19.51
C PHE A 88 -1.41 -10.47 -18.62
N LEU A 89 -2.13 -9.55 -17.98
CA LEU A 89 -3.30 -9.86 -17.15
C LEU A 89 -4.38 -10.61 -17.92
N GLN A 90 -4.73 -10.17 -19.13
CA GLN A 90 -5.73 -10.88 -19.96
C GLN A 90 -5.35 -12.34 -20.24
N ARG A 91 -4.05 -12.68 -20.24
CA ARG A 91 -3.58 -14.05 -20.47
C ARG A 91 -3.52 -14.88 -19.19
N THR A 92 -3.16 -14.26 -18.07
CA THR A 92 -2.78 -14.93 -16.81
C THR A 92 -3.82 -14.82 -15.70
N ALA A 93 -4.61 -13.75 -15.64
CA ALA A 93 -5.73 -13.58 -14.72
C ALA A 93 -7.00 -14.19 -15.35
N ARG A 94 -7.20 -15.49 -15.13
CA ARG A 94 -8.38 -16.22 -15.60
C ARG A 94 -9.30 -16.56 -14.44
N PRO A 95 -10.62 -16.42 -14.60
CA PRO A 95 -11.57 -16.98 -13.65
C PRO A 95 -11.32 -18.47 -13.43
N LEU A 96 -11.46 -18.92 -12.19
CA LEU A 96 -11.21 -20.32 -11.84
C LEU A 96 -12.42 -21.20 -12.17
N PRO A 97 -12.24 -22.28 -12.94
CA PRO A 97 -13.29 -23.27 -13.14
C PRO A 97 -13.46 -24.10 -11.88
N VAL A 98 -14.68 -24.14 -11.38
CA VAL A 98 -15.01 -24.67 -10.05
C VAL A 98 -16.24 -25.57 -10.15
N SER A 99 -16.33 -26.57 -9.29
CA SER A 99 -17.47 -27.50 -9.28
C SER A 99 -18.40 -27.21 -8.10
N PRO A 100 -19.73 -27.17 -8.32
CA PRO A 100 -20.72 -26.98 -7.23
C PRO A 100 -20.97 -28.24 -6.37
N LYS A 101 -20.38 -29.40 -6.70
CA LYS A 101 -20.77 -30.68 -6.10
C LYS A 101 -20.00 -31.01 -4.81
N LYS A 102 -20.60 -30.75 -3.64
CA LYS A 102 -20.40 -31.58 -2.44
C LYS A 102 -21.39 -32.74 -2.47
N ARG A 103 -20.88 -33.97 -2.54
CA ARG A 103 -21.72 -35.17 -2.47
C ARG A 103 -22.30 -35.26 -1.04
N THR A 104 -23.62 -35.18 -0.98
CA THR A 104 -24.54 -35.53 0.13
C THR A 104 -24.63 -34.64 1.38
N LEU A 105 -25.84 -34.04 1.47
CA LEU A 105 -26.68 -33.67 2.61
C LEU A 105 -26.48 -32.31 3.30
N ARG A 106 -27.41 -31.42 2.91
CA ARG A 106 -27.87 -30.15 3.50
C ARG A 106 -26.91 -28.96 3.39
N SER A 107 -27.43 -27.92 2.73
CA SER A 107 -26.99 -26.51 2.70
C SER A 107 -26.02 -26.07 1.58
N ASN A 108 -26.37 -24.89 1.04
CA ASN A 108 -25.72 -23.95 0.12
C ASN A 108 -24.63 -24.50 -0.82
N THR A 109 -24.92 -24.45 -2.12
CA THR A 109 -24.01 -24.71 -3.25
C THR A 109 -22.71 -23.93 -3.07
N SER A 110 -21.67 -24.58 -2.53
CA SER A 110 -20.36 -23.98 -2.31
C SER A 110 -19.45 -24.36 -3.46
N ILE A 111 -18.71 -23.39 -3.96
CA ILE A 111 -17.89 -23.48 -5.17
C ILE A 111 -16.51 -24.07 -4.82
N MET A 112 -16.15 -25.24 -5.36
CA MET A 112 -14.92 -25.96 -4.96
C MET A 112 -13.85 -26.02 -6.07
N TYR A 113 -12.57 -25.87 -5.70
CA TYR A 113 -11.41 -25.99 -6.58
C TYR A 113 -10.40 -27.06 -6.08
N PRO A 114 -9.89 -27.98 -6.92
CA PRO A 114 -8.93 -29.01 -6.49
C PRO A 114 -7.57 -28.44 -6.04
N ILE A 115 -7.07 -28.83 -4.86
CA ILE A 115 -5.79 -28.33 -4.30
C ILE A 115 -4.56 -28.77 -5.12
N ASP A 116 -4.60 -29.90 -5.82
CA ASP A 116 -3.48 -30.32 -6.69
C ASP A 116 -3.35 -29.46 -7.96
N SER A 117 -4.33 -28.60 -8.25
CA SER A 117 -4.34 -27.73 -9.43
C SER A 117 -3.66 -26.37 -9.19
N LEU A 118 -3.07 -26.14 -8.01
CA LEU A 118 -2.44 -24.86 -7.67
C LEU A 118 -1.06 -24.72 -8.36
N PRO A 119 -0.87 -23.81 -9.34
CA PRO A 119 0.42 -23.57 -9.97
C PRO A 119 1.43 -23.00 -8.96
N HIS A 120 2.66 -23.50 -9.01
CA HIS A 120 3.80 -22.91 -8.30
C HIS A 120 4.42 -21.85 -9.20
N ALA A 121 4.73 -20.67 -8.66
CA ALA A 121 5.37 -19.60 -9.42
C ALA A 121 6.82 -19.99 -9.75
N GLN A 122 7.22 -19.80 -11.01
CA GLN A 122 8.63 -19.92 -11.43
C GLN A 122 9.34 -18.57 -11.27
N ASP A 123 10.68 -18.56 -11.25
CA ASP A 123 11.46 -17.32 -11.08
C ASP A 123 11.19 -16.30 -12.21
N SER A 124 11.01 -16.77 -13.44
CA SER A 124 10.61 -15.92 -14.58
C SER A 124 9.22 -15.31 -14.42
N ASP A 125 8.32 -15.94 -13.66
CA ASP A 125 7.01 -15.37 -13.34
C ASP A 125 7.15 -14.24 -12.32
N LEU A 126 8.13 -14.33 -11.42
CA LEU A 126 8.36 -13.33 -10.38
C LEU A 126 8.76 -11.97 -10.95
N GLU A 127 9.70 -11.94 -11.91
CA GLU A 127 10.12 -10.71 -12.57
C GLU A 127 8.95 -10.05 -13.32
N ASN A 128 8.18 -10.85 -14.06
CA ASN A 128 6.98 -10.37 -14.74
C ASN A 128 5.92 -9.85 -13.74
N HIS A 129 5.77 -10.50 -12.58
CA HIS A 129 4.88 -9.99 -11.55
C HIS A 129 5.35 -8.65 -10.98
N VAL A 130 6.64 -8.48 -10.69
CA VAL A 130 7.19 -7.21 -10.20
C VAL A 130 6.97 -6.11 -11.23
N ARG A 131 7.25 -6.39 -12.51
CA ARG A 131 6.98 -5.46 -13.62
C ARG A 131 5.50 -5.10 -13.73
N LEU A 132 4.61 -6.09 -13.62
CA LEU A 132 3.16 -5.88 -13.62
C LEU A 132 2.73 -4.97 -12.47
N LEU A 133 3.12 -5.30 -11.23
CA LEU A 133 2.72 -4.56 -10.03
C LEU A 133 3.22 -3.11 -10.08
N ASN A 134 4.48 -2.89 -10.47
CA ASN A 134 5.03 -1.55 -10.64
C ASN A 134 4.28 -0.76 -11.72
N THR A 135 3.86 -1.41 -12.81
CA THR A 135 3.06 -0.75 -13.86
C THR A 135 1.70 -0.32 -13.32
N LEU A 136 0.99 -1.19 -12.59
CA LEU A 136 -0.30 -0.85 -11.98
C LEU A 136 -0.16 0.29 -10.97
N LEU A 137 0.86 0.25 -10.11
CA LEU A 137 1.16 1.31 -9.15
C LEU A 137 1.50 2.64 -9.84
N SER A 138 2.24 2.60 -10.96
CA SER A 138 2.52 3.78 -11.76
C SER A 138 1.24 4.40 -12.34
N VAL A 139 0.27 3.58 -12.77
CA VAL A 139 -1.03 4.07 -13.25
C VAL A 139 -1.81 4.77 -12.13
N ILE A 140 -1.82 4.22 -10.92
CA ILE A 140 -2.44 4.86 -9.74
C ILE A 140 -1.76 6.20 -9.44
N LYS A 141 -0.42 6.22 -9.36
CA LYS A 141 0.37 7.42 -9.04
C LYS A 141 0.26 8.53 -10.08
N SER A 142 -0.13 8.21 -11.30
CA SER A 142 -0.27 9.17 -12.40
C SER A 142 -1.73 9.47 -12.77
N ALA A 143 -2.69 9.02 -11.96
CA ALA A 143 -4.09 9.38 -12.13
C ALA A 143 -4.28 10.87 -11.94
N CYS A 144 -5.14 11.51 -12.74
CA CYS A 144 -5.37 12.95 -12.62
C CYS A 144 -5.90 13.31 -11.21
N PRO A 145 -5.58 14.50 -10.68
CA PRO A 145 -6.09 14.93 -9.38
C PRO A 145 -7.62 14.86 -9.30
N SER A 146 -8.15 14.46 -8.14
CA SER A 146 -9.58 14.48 -7.86
C SER A 146 -10.09 15.93 -7.83
N PRO A 147 -11.32 16.22 -8.29
CA PRO A 147 -11.99 17.47 -7.96
C PRO A 147 -12.01 17.70 -6.45
N LEU A 148 -11.93 18.96 -6.02
CA LEU A 148 -12.04 19.31 -4.62
C LEU A 148 -13.38 18.83 -4.05
N HIS A 149 -13.33 18.02 -2.99
CA HIS A 149 -14.52 17.60 -2.26
C HIS A 149 -15.13 18.80 -1.53
N GLN A 150 -16.46 18.85 -1.51
CA GLN A 150 -17.16 19.93 -0.80
C GLN A 150 -16.84 19.87 0.69
N THR A 151 -16.27 20.95 1.22
CA THR A 151 -16.08 21.14 2.65
C THR A 151 -17.37 21.71 3.25
N VAL A 152 -17.81 21.16 4.38
CA VAL A 152 -18.92 21.75 5.13
C VAL A 152 -18.32 22.87 5.97
N SER A 153 -18.62 24.13 5.64
CA SER A 153 -18.16 25.26 6.44
C SER A 153 -18.70 25.13 7.88
N PRO A 154 -17.85 25.29 8.91
CA PRO A 154 -18.32 25.26 10.29
C PRO A 154 -19.27 26.43 10.53
N SER A 155 -20.52 26.15 10.90
CA SER A 155 -21.46 27.16 11.40
C SER A 155 -21.12 27.49 12.85
N GLU A 156 -21.12 28.77 13.22
CA GLU A 156 -20.81 29.25 14.59
C GLU A 156 -21.75 28.70 15.68
N GLU A 157 -22.93 28.18 15.32
CA GLU A 157 -24.00 27.85 16.28
C GLU A 157 -23.85 26.50 17.01
N ASP A 158 -22.97 25.58 16.58
CA ASP A 158 -22.64 24.37 17.37
C ASP A 158 -21.13 24.07 17.34
N SER A 159 -20.40 24.62 18.31
CA SER A 159 -18.96 24.40 18.50
C SER A 159 -18.70 23.05 19.19
N GLY A 160 -17.90 22.18 18.56
CA GLY A 160 -17.39 20.94 19.19
C GLY A 160 -17.56 19.68 18.33
N LEU A 161 -16.87 18.61 18.73
CA LEU A 161 -16.84 17.34 18.01
C LEU A 161 -18.22 16.75 17.70
N THR A 162 -19.15 16.79 18.65
CA THR A 162 -20.51 16.23 18.52
C THR A 162 -21.35 16.96 17.48
N GLY A 163 -21.28 18.29 17.46
CA GLY A 163 -21.92 19.12 16.44
C GLY A 163 -21.37 18.84 15.04
N ALA A 164 -20.04 18.72 14.92
CA ALA A 164 -19.39 18.39 13.65
C ALA A 164 -19.74 16.96 13.17
N HIS A 165 -19.79 15.99 14.08
CA HIS A 165 -20.18 14.61 13.78
C HIS A 165 -21.60 14.54 13.21
N ALA A 166 -22.58 15.20 13.85
CA ALA A 166 -23.98 15.12 13.45
C ALA A 166 -24.28 15.70 12.06
N ARG A 167 -23.46 16.65 11.59
CA ARG A 167 -23.63 17.29 10.27
C ARG A 167 -22.85 16.62 9.15
N THR A 168 -21.95 15.69 9.47
CA THR A 168 -21.08 15.03 8.49
C THR A 168 -21.45 13.56 8.32
N PRO A 169 -21.34 13.00 7.10
CA PRO A 169 -21.61 11.58 6.89
C PRO A 169 -20.58 10.70 7.62
N VAL A 170 -20.89 9.42 7.81
CA VAL A 170 -19.96 8.43 8.38
C VAL A 170 -18.95 7.95 7.34
N TYR A 171 -19.33 7.93 6.07
CA TYR A 171 -18.47 7.48 4.98
C TYR A 171 -18.11 8.67 4.08
N PRO A 172 -16.99 8.62 3.34
CA PRO A 172 -16.58 9.71 2.46
C PRO A 172 -17.71 10.09 1.51
N PRO A 173 -17.88 11.39 1.19
CA PRO A 173 -18.78 11.79 0.13
C PRO A 173 -18.33 11.13 -1.17
N GLY A 174 -19.27 10.62 -1.96
CA GLY A 174 -18.95 10.03 -3.26
C GLY A 174 -18.24 11.05 -4.14
N ALA A 175 -17.19 10.62 -4.84
CA ALA A 175 -16.43 11.47 -5.75
C ALA A 175 -17.39 12.16 -6.73
N GLN A 176 -17.29 13.48 -6.87
CA GLN A 176 -18.13 14.21 -7.81
C GLN A 176 -17.75 13.77 -9.24
N VAL A 177 -18.73 13.24 -10.00
CA VAL A 177 -18.58 12.63 -11.34
C VAL A 177 -18.12 13.61 -12.44
N GLN A 178 -17.70 14.82 -12.09
CA GLN A 178 -17.42 15.89 -13.05
C GLN A 178 -16.18 15.61 -13.92
N THR A 179 -15.18 14.88 -13.42
CA THR A 179 -14.00 14.45 -14.18
C THR A 179 -13.55 13.03 -13.82
N PRO A 180 -14.04 11.99 -14.52
CA PRO A 180 -13.59 10.62 -14.28
C PRO A 180 -12.13 10.45 -14.68
N SER A 181 -11.34 9.74 -13.88
CA SER A 181 -9.96 9.41 -14.24
C SER A 181 -9.92 8.31 -15.29
N LEU A 182 -9.21 8.57 -16.40
CA LEU A 182 -8.94 7.55 -17.43
C LEU A 182 -8.08 6.42 -16.86
N ASN A 183 -7.15 6.74 -15.95
CA ASN A 183 -6.31 5.74 -15.30
C ASN A 183 -7.12 4.80 -14.38
N ILE A 184 -8.01 5.34 -13.54
CA ILE A 184 -8.88 4.54 -12.67
C ILE A 184 -9.84 3.69 -13.50
N ALA A 185 -10.46 4.27 -14.54
CA ALA A 185 -11.33 3.52 -15.45
C ALA A 185 -10.59 2.39 -16.20
N TRP A 186 -9.35 2.65 -16.61
CA TRP A 186 -8.49 1.63 -17.21
C TRP A 186 -8.14 0.53 -16.21
N LEU A 187 -7.75 0.88 -14.97
CA LEU A 187 -7.43 -0.09 -13.91
C LEU A 187 -8.61 -1.01 -13.64
N ALA A 188 -9.81 -0.46 -13.46
CA ALA A 188 -11.03 -1.22 -13.21
C ALA A 188 -11.33 -2.22 -14.33
N ARG A 189 -11.16 -1.80 -15.59
CA ARG A 189 -11.32 -2.68 -16.75
C ARG A 189 -10.24 -3.75 -16.83
N THR A 190 -8.98 -3.39 -16.58
CA THR A 190 -7.83 -4.30 -16.70
C THR A 190 -7.79 -5.34 -15.59
N LEU A 191 -8.28 -5.01 -14.39
CA LEU A 191 -8.34 -5.91 -13.23
C LEU A 191 -9.71 -6.60 -13.06
N SER A 192 -10.62 -6.52 -14.05
CA SER A 192 -11.96 -7.11 -13.96
C SER A 192 -11.98 -8.64 -13.78
N HIS A 193 -10.87 -9.31 -14.14
CA HIS A 193 -10.67 -10.75 -13.92
C HIS A 193 -9.78 -11.07 -12.71
N GLY A 194 -9.48 -10.06 -11.88
CA GLY A 194 -8.59 -10.16 -10.74
C GLY A 194 -7.11 -10.15 -11.12
N LEU A 195 -6.29 -10.55 -10.15
CA LEU A 195 -4.86 -10.76 -10.35
C LEU A 195 -4.57 -12.19 -10.84
N PRO A 196 -3.39 -12.44 -11.43
CA PRO A 196 -2.94 -13.80 -11.73
C PRO A 196 -3.04 -14.66 -10.47
N PHE A 197 -3.49 -15.90 -10.64
CA PHE A 197 -3.75 -16.80 -9.51
C PHE A 197 -2.55 -16.93 -8.56
N THR A 198 -1.35 -17.05 -9.12
CA THR A 198 -0.07 -17.13 -8.40
C THR A 198 0.22 -15.90 -7.53
N LEU A 199 -0.26 -14.71 -7.92
CA LEU A 199 -0.18 -13.48 -7.13
C LEU A 199 -1.26 -13.44 -6.05
N ALA A 200 -2.52 -13.67 -6.44
CA ALA A 200 -3.65 -13.62 -5.52
C ALA A 200 -3.50 -14.63 -4.37
N GLN A 201 -3.01 -15.85 -4.67
CA GLN A 201 -2.74 -16.88 -3.68
C GLN A 201 -1.74 -16.47 -2.61
N ARG A 202 -0.78 -15.59 -2.89
CA ARG A 202 0.17 -15.14 -1.86
C ARG A 202 -0.51 -14.38 -0.72
N ILE A 203 -1.70 -13.84 -0.96
CA ILE A 203 -2.49 -13.12 0.05
C ILE A 203 -3.34 -14.07 0.91
N PHE A 204 -3.91 -15.13 0.32
CA PHE A 204 -4.89 -16.00 1.02
C PHE A 204 -4.52 -17.50 1.13
N SER A 205 -3.39 -17.94 0.57
CA SER A 205 -3.01 -19.36 0.56
C SER A 205 -2.23 -19.76 1.81
N TRP A 206 -2.43 -21.02 2.21
CA TRP A 206 -1.92 -21.60 3.44
C TRP A 206 -0.47 -22.11 3.36
N LYS A 207 -0.02 -22.45 2.15
CA LYS A 207 1.24 -23.17 1.90
C LYS A 207 2.46 -22.32 1.56
N VAL A 208 2.29 -21.02 1.34
CA VAL A 208 3.41 -20.13 0.98
C VAL A 208 4.05 -19.60 2.27
N VAL A 209 4.73 -20.49 2.98
CA VAL A 209 5.58 -20.17 4.15
C VAL A 209 7.01 -19.96 3.62
N GLY A 210 7.64 -18.83 3.99
CA GLY A 210 9.09 -18.67 3.85
C GLY A 210 9.63 -17.63 2.86
N TYR A 211 8.81 -16.75 2.26
CA TYR A 211 9.37 -15.64 1.47
C TYR A 211 9.52 -14.38 2.32
N GLY A 212 10.76 -13.89 2.46
CA GLY A 212 11.08 -12.62 3.09
C GLY A 212 10.08 -11.52 2.72
N HIS A 213 9.43 -10.97 3.73
CA HIS A 213 8.33 -10.01 3.56
C HIS A 213 8.80 -8.64 3.09
N ASN A 214 10.11 -8.40 3.19
CA ASN A 214 10.78 -7.19 2.73
C ASN A 214 11.22 -7.25 1.26
N THR A 215 10.94 -8.35 0.55
CA THR A 215 11.23 -8.44 -0.88
C THR A 215 10.44 -7.41 -1.68
N THR A 216 11.05 -6.85 -2.72
CA THR A 216 10.42 -5.89 -3.64
C THR A 216 9.06 -6.38 -4.14
N HIS A 217 8.96 -7.66 -4.48
CA HIS A 217 7.72 -8.27 -4.92
C HIS A 217 6.59 -8.18 -3.88
N ASN A 218 6.86 -8.56 -2.63
CA ASN A 218 5.86 -8.53 -1.56
C ASN A 218 5.47 -7.09 -1.19
N GLN A 219 6.41 -6.15 -1.24
CA GLN A 219 6.15 -4.74 -0.99
C GLN A 219 5.28 -4.12 -2.11
N CYS A 220 5.54 -4.42 -3.38
CA CYS A 220 4.68 -3.96 -4.48
C CYS A 220 3.27 -4.58 -4.43
N LEU A 221 3.16 -5.88 -4.13
CA LEU A 221 1.86 -6.54 -3.97
C LEU A 221 1.10 -5.98 -2.77
N GLY A 222 1.83 -5.73 -1.67
CA GLY A 222 1.30 -5.11 -0.47
C GLY A 222 0.76 -3.71 -0.76
N GLN A 223 1.50 -2.88 -1.50
CA GLN A 223 1.07 -1.51 -1.82
C GLN A 223 -0.20 -1.53 -2.67
N LEU A 224 -0.26 -2.42 -3.66
CA LEU A 224 -1.46 -2.58 -4.48
C LEU A 224 -2.66 -3.04 -3.65
N THR A 225 -2.45 -3.98 -2.71
CA THR A 225 -3.51 -4.50 -1.82
C THR A 225 -3.96 -3.44 -0.81
N ALA A 226 -3.05 -2.63 -0.28
CA ALA A 226 -3.38 -1.51 0.60
C ALA A 226 -4.23 -0.45 -0.10
N TYR A 227 -3.99 -0.21 -1.39
CA TYR A 227 -4.74 0.74 -2.22
C TYR A 227 -6.09 0.21 -2.68
N LEU A 228 -6.15 -1.02 -3.20
CA LEU A 228 -7.34 -1.56 -3.87
C LEU A 228 -8.19 -2.47 -2.98
N GLY A 229 -7.69 -2.83 -1.80
CA GLY A 229 -8.27 -3.89 -0.98
C GLY A 229 -7.92 -5.28 -1.49
N PHE A 230 -8.50 -6.30 -0.85
CA PHE A 230 -8.36 -7.67 -1.33
C PHE A 230 -9.22 -7.90 -2.57
N LEU A 231 -8.59 -8.34 -3.68
CA LEU A 231 -9.28 -8.68 -4.93
C LEU A 231 -9.50 -10.21 -5.00
N PRO A 232 -10.74 -10.70 -4.76
CA PRO A 232 -11.05 -12.12 -4.87
C PRO A 232 -10.90 -12.59 -6.31
N ILE A 233 -10.46 -13.84 -6.51
CA ILE A 233 -10.38 -14.43 -7.84
C ILE A 233 -11.79 -14.80 -8.29
N PRO A 234 -12.23 -14.31 -9.46
CA PRO A 234 -13.53 -14.68 -10.01
C PRO A 234 -13.61 -16.19 -10.26
N THR A 235 -14.79 -16.76 -10.08
CA THR A 235 -15.03 -18.20 -10.28
C THR A 235 -16.10 -18.42 -11.34
N VAL A 236 -15.98 -19.53 -12.10
CA VAL A 236 -16.92 -19.91 -13.17
C VAL A 236 -17.32 -21.37 -13.03
N ASP A 237 -18.60 -21.67 -13.19
CA ASP A 237 -19.10 -23.04 -13.07
C ASP A 237 -18.55 -23.93 -14.20
N ALA A 238 -17.85 -25.00 -13.83
CA ALA A 238 -17.22 -25.93 -14.77
C ALA A 238 -18.24 -26.73 -15.61
N GLU A 239 -19.54 -26.68 -15.27
CA GLU A 239 -20.60 -27.42 -15.97
C GLU A 239 -21.22 -26.65 -17.16
N THR A 240 -20.85 -25.38 -17.39
CA THR A 240 -21.41 -24.55 -18.47
C THR A 240 -20.68 -24.60 -19.82
N ASP A 241 -19.58 -25.37 -19.94
CA ASP A 241 -18.87 -25.47 -21.22
C ASP A 241 -19.22 -26.79 -21.93
N ASP A 242 -20.18 -26.73 -22.85
CA ASP A 242 -20.57 -27.78 -23.83
C ASP A 242 -19.46 -28.00 -24.90
N ALA A 243 -18.20 -27.74 -24.54
CA ALA A 243 -17.05 -27.92 -25.41
C ALA A 243 -16.67 -29.41 -25.41
N PRO A 244 -16.69 -30.09 -26.57
CA PRO A 244 -16.24 -31.48 -26.64
C PRO A 244 -14.77 -31.56 -26.20
N PRO A 245 -14.40 -32.58 -25.41
CA PRO A 245 -13.04 -32.72 -24.90
C PRO A 245 -12.04 -32.76 -26.08
N PRO A 246 -10.88 -32.11 -25.96
CA PRO A 246 -9.88 -32.12 -27.02
C PRO A 246 -9.49 -33.57 -27.35
N PRO A 247 -9.25 -33.91 -28.63
CA PRO A 247 -8.92 -35.27 -29.02
C PRO A 247 -7.58 -35.68 -28.39
N SER A 248 -7.65 -36.62 -27.46
CA SER A 248 -6.48 -37.24 -26.83
C SER A 248 -5.55 -37.83 -27.89
N PRO A 249 -4.22 -37.62 -27.81
CA PRO A 249 -3.28 -38.21 -28.75
C PRO A 249 -3.32 -39.74 -28.63
N SER A 250 -3.60 -40.41 -29.75
CA SER A 250 -3.65 -41.86 -29.88
C SER A 250 -2.29 -42.49 -29.60
N ARG A 251 -2.02 -42.85 -28.34
CA ARG A 251 -0.85 -43.64 -27.96
C ARG A 251 -1.22 -45.13 -28.06
N GLN A 252 -0.75 -45.78 -29.11
CA GLN A 252 -0.84 -47.24 -29.26
C GLN A 252 -0.19 -47.93 -28.05
N ARG A 253 -1.01 -48.52 -27.17
CA ARG A 253 -0.53 -49.37 -26.07
C ARG A 253 -0.30 -50.78 -26.60
N ARG A 254 0.97 -51.20 -26.66
CA ARG A 254 1.34 -52.62 -26.65
C ARG A 254 0.94 -53.22 -25.30
N ALA A 255 0.23 -54.35 -25.34
CA ALA A 255 -0.19 -55.10 -24.17
C ALA A 255 1.04 -55.75 -23.49
N GLY A 256 1.56 -55.10 -22.45
CA GLY A 256 2.50 -55.69 -21.49
C GLY A 256 1.79 -55.81 -20.15
N LYS A 257 1.62 -57.05 -19.65
CA LYS A 257 1.14 -57.33 -18.30
C LYS A 257 2.22 -56.89 -17.31
N SER A 258 1.99 -55.81 -16.55
CA SER A 258 2.72 -55.55 -15.31
C SER A 258 1.72 -55.33 -14.17
N ARG A 259 2.05 -55.92 -13.02
CA ARG A 259 1.28 -55.93 -11.76
C ARG A 259 0.76 -54.55 -11.40
N ALA A 260 -0.51 -54.49 -11.03
CA ALA A 260 -1.12 -53.34 -10.39
C ALA A 260 -0.37 -53.03 -9.08
N ALA A 261 0.21 -51.84 -8.99
CA ALA A 261 0.47 -51.19 -7.72
C ALA A 261 -0.85 -50.55 -7.23
N PRO A 262 -1.07 -50.40 -5.91
CA PRO A 262 -2.27 -49.75 -5.40
C PRO A 262 -2.25 -48.29 -5.91
N ARG A 263 -3.35 -47.85 -6.53
CA ARG A 263 -3.59 -46.41 -6.67
C ARG A 263 -3.88 -45.91 -5.25
N ASP A 264 -2.98 -45.09 -4.71
CA ASP A 264 -3.33 -44.21 -3.60
C ASP A 264 -4.51 -43.34 -4.08
N GLU A 265 -5.70 -43.64 -3.58
CA GLU A 265 -6.83 -42.73 -3.58
C GLU A 265 -6.49 -41.61 -2.59
N ARG A 266 -5.59 -40.70 -2.98
CA ARG A 266 -5.55 -39.38 -2.33
C ARG A 266 -6.85 -38.70 -2.74
N GLU A 267 -7.82 -38.67 -1.82
CA GLU A 267 -8.97 -37.80 -1.95
C GLU A 267 -8.43 -36.40 -2.25
N THR A 268 -8.72 -35.88 -3.45
CA THR A 268 -8.31 -34.54 -3.83
C THR A 268 -9.09 -33.58 -2.95
N GLU A 269 -8.45 -33.08 -1.90
CA GLU A 269 -9.02 -32.06 -1.03
C GLU A 269 -9.46 -30.87 -1.90
N ALA A 270 -10.72 -30.50 -1.80
CA ALA A 270 -11.32 -29.46 -2.61
C ALA A 270 -11.50 -28.21 -1.74
N GLN A 271 -11.00 -27.07 -2.22
CA GLN A 271 -11.00 -25.80 -1.50
C GLN A 271 -12.20 -24.94 -1.91
N ASP A 272 -12.90 -24.37 -0.93
CA ASP A 272 -13.99 -23.42 -1.16
C ASP A 272 -13.44 -22.11 -1.75
N MET A 273 -13.83 -21.77 -2.98
CA MET A 273 -13.41 -20.56 -3.68
C MET A 273 -14.51 -19.51 -3.80
N SER A 274 -15.59 -19.60 -3.01
CA SER A 274 -16.53 -18.49 -2.86
C SER A 274 -15.81 -17.22 -2.39
N GLU A 275 -16.31 -16.05 -2.79
CA GLU A 275 -15.73 -14.76 -2.40
C GLU A 275 -15.58 -14.62 -0.88
N ALA A 276 -16.62 -15.00 -0.13
CA ALA A 276 -16.60 -14.99 1.33
C ALA A 276 -15.50 -15.89 1.91
N ALA A 277 -15.31 -17.09 1.35
CA ALA A 277 -14.25 -18.00 1.81
C ALA A 277 -12.85 -17.50 1.44
N GLN A 278 -12.69 -16.87 0.27
CA GLN A 278 -11.42 -16.23 -0.12
C GLN A 278 -11.06 -15.08 0.82
N ARG A 279 -12.02 -14.20 1.14
CA ARG A 279 -11.85 -13.09 2.09
C ARG A 279 -11.55 -13.56 3.50
N ALA A 280 -12.29 -14.57 3.99
CA ALA A 280 -12.05 -15.16 5.30
C ALA A 280 -10.61 -15.69 5.43
N ARG A 281 -10.10 -16.38 4.40
CA ARG A 281 -8.70 -16.84 4.37
C ARG A 281 -7.69 -15.69 4.30
N ALA A 282 -7.97 -14.65 3.51
CA ALA A 282 -7.12 -13.47 3.43
C ALA A 282 -7.02 -12.77 4.80
N ARG A 283 -8.16 -12.56 5.48
CA ARG A 283 -8.20 -11.98 6.84
C ARG A 283 -7.41 -12.83 7.83
N HIS A 284 -7.66 -14.13 7.83
CA HIS A 284 -6.98 -15.07 8.70
C HIS A 284 -5.45 -15.07 8.49
N ARG A 285 -4.99 -14.89 7.24
CA ARG A 285 -3.56 -14.76 6.90
C ARG A 285 -2.97 -13.38 7.22
N ALA A 286 -3.79 -12.35 7.26
CA ALA A 286 -3.37 -10.99 7.58
C ALA A 286 -3.15 -10.78 9.09
N ARG A 287 -3.95 -11.43 9.95
CA ARG A 287 -3.91 -11.27 11.43
C ARG A 287 -2.51 -11.38 12.06
N PRO A 288 -1.72 -12.44 11.82
CA PRO A 288 -0.40 -12.57 12.45
C PRO A 288 0.53 -11.41 12.13
N ARG A 289 0.33 -10.71 11.00
CA ARG A 289 1.11 -9.53 10.63
C ARG A 289 0.51 -8.25 11.19
N ALA A 290 -0.80 -8.07 11.05
CA ALA A 290 -1.48 -6.86 11.51
C ALA A 290 -1.37 -6.66 13.03
N PHE A 291 -1.29 -7.76 13.79
CA PHE A 291 -1.22 -7.78 15.25
C PHE A 291 0.12 -8.30 15.79
N CYS A 292 1.20 -8.18 15.01
CA CYS A 292 2.56 -8.54 15.42
C CYS A 292 3.16 -7.43 16.29
N MET A 293 3.43 -7.74 17.56
CA MET A 293 3.93 -6.77 18.54
C MET A 293 5.35 -6.27 18.23
N ASP A 294 6.13 -6.96 17.38
CA ASP A 294 7.45 -6.51 16.92
C ASP A 294 7.42 -5.19 16.14
N TYR A 295 6.23 -4.78 15.65
CA TYR A 295 6.02 -3.48 15.03
C TYR A 295 6.09 -2.31 16.04
N LEU A 296 5.93 -2.60 17.33
CA LEU A 296 6.15 -1.65 18.42
C LEU A 296 7.64 -1.49 18.77
N SER A 297 8.54 -1.93 17.90
CA SER A 297 9.97 -1.70 18.09
C SER A 297 10.38 -0.27 17.71
N ARG A 298 11.32 0.26 18.49
CA ARG A 298 11.96 1.56 18.23
C ARG A 298 12.56 1.70 16.83
N ARG A 299 13.07 0.58 16.27
CA ARG A 299 13.66 0.52 14.92
C ARG A 299 12.63 0.76 13.80
N ARG A 300 11.36 0.55 14.10
CA ARG A 300 10.23 0.82 13.20
C ARG A 300 9.51 2.11 13.56
N ASN A 301 10.07 2.91 14.47
CA ASN A 301 9.45 4.13 14.97
C ASN A 301 8.01 3.90 15.45
N TRP A 302 7.78 2.74 16.09
CA TRP A 302 6.48 2.29 16.61
C TRP A 302 5.34 2.37 15.58
N GLY A 303 5.67 2.11 14.32
CA GLY A 303 4.81 2.35 13.18
C GLY A 303 4.97 1.31 12.07
N PRO A 304 4.15 1.42 11.01
CA PRO A 304 4.19 0.52 9.87
C PRO A 304 5.34 0.88 8.93
N TYR A 305 6.56 0.96 9.45
CA TYR A 305 7.73 1.42 8.72
C TYR A 305 8.85 0.38 8.68
N LEU A 306 9.65 0.46 7.62
CA LEU A 306 10.91 -0.24 7.45
C LEU A 306 12.05 0.78 7.45
N ALA A 307 13.15 0.42 8.12
CA ALA A 307 14.37 1.20 8.05
C ALA A 307 15.02 1.09 6.66
N ILE A 308 15.49 2.22 6.14
CA ILE A 308 16.33 2.31 4.94
C ILE A 308 17.79 2.32 5.42
N LEU A 309 18.52 1.23 5.16
CA LEU A 309 19.95 1.20 5.45
C LEU A 309 20.70 2.12 4.47
N PRO A 310 21.60 2.99 4.95
CA PRO A 310 22.48 3.74 4.05
C PRO A 310 23.27 2.76 3.19
N ARG A 311 23.30 2.98 1.87
CA ARG A 311 24.30 2.32 1.02
C ARG A 311 25.67 2.72 1.56
N ALA A 312 26.50 1.75 1.93
CA ALA A 312 27.89 2.02 2.27
C ALA A 312 28.49 2.81 1.09
N SER A 313 29.13 3.95 1.40
CA SER A 313 29.82 4.76 0.40
C SER A 313 30.86 3.89 -0.30
N ASP A 314 30.65 3.65 -1.59
CA ASP A 314 31.63 3.03 -2.50
C ASP A 314 32.83 3.97 -2.66
N ASP A 315 33.77 3.90 -1.72
CA ASP A 315 35.12 4.48 -1.83
C ASP A 315 36.12 3.44 -2.37
N ASN A 316 35.69 2.59 -3.31
CA ASN A 316 36.61 1.72 -4.05
C ASN A 316 36.18 1.56 -5.50
N ASP A 317 36.64 2.49 -6.33
CA ASP A 317 36.83 2.29 -7.76
C ASP A 317 37.81 1.12 -7.99
N ASN A 318 37.28 -0.08 -8.24
CA ASN A 318 37.78 -1.12 -9.15
C ASN A 318 37.10 -2.46 -8.82
N ASP A 319 36.07 -2.84 -9.57
CA ASP A 319 36.19 -3.89 -10.59
C ASP A 319 34.80 -4.35 -11.07
N ASP A 320 34.74 -4.49 -12.40
CA ASP A 320 33.66 -5.03 -13.21
C ASP A 320 33.41 -6.51 -12.87
N ASN A 321 32.24 -6.81 -12.29
CA ASN A 321 31.43 -7.99 -12.62
C ASN A 321 30.11 -8.00 -11.85
N GLY A 322 29.00 -8.10 -12.60
CA GLY A 322 27.67 -8.23 -12.05
C GLY A 322 27.43 -9.61 -11.43
N ASP A 323 27.04 -9.61 -10.15
CA ASP A 323 25.99 -10.46 -9.61
C ASP A 323 25.56 -9.86 -8.26
N GLY A 324 24.43 -9.15 -8.24
CA GLY A 324 23.91 -8.48 -7.05
C GLY A 324 23.20 -9.48 -6.15
N VAL A 325 23.94 -10.17 -5.29
CA VAL A 325 23.36 -11.01 -4.25
C VAL A 325 22.83 -10.10 -3.14
N ASP A 326 21.51 -10.00 -3.01
CA ASP A 326 20.82 -9.23 -1.97
C ASP A 326 21.26 -9.72 -0.58
N VAL A 327 22.07 -8.91 0.12
CA VAL A 327 22.53 -9.15 1.51
C VAL A 327 21.40 -8.93 2.54
N LEU A 328 20.14 -8.83 2.09
CA LEU A 328 18.97 -8.54 2.91
C LEU A 328 18.41 -9.76 3.67
N ASP A 329 18.82 -10.98 3.32
CA ASP A 329 18.30 -12.22 3.92
C ASP A 329 19.07 -12.65 5.20
N ALA A 330 20.34 -12.25 5.34
CA ALA A 330 21.20 -12.74 6.42
C ALA A 330 20.97 -12.08 7.79
N LEU A 331 20.20 -10.98 7.87
CA LEU A 331 19.95 -10.27 9.13
C LEU A 331 18.57 -10.56 9.74
N ALA A 332 17.69 -11.25 9.01
CA ALA A 332 16.42 -11.72 9.56
C ALA A 332 16.58 -13.01 10.38
N GLU A 333 17.69 -13.74 10.22
CA GLU A 333 17.97 -14.99 10.96
C GLU A 333 18.74 -14.78 12.27
N VAL A 334 19.01 -13.53 12.70
CA VAL A 334 19.71 -13.24 13.97
C VAL A 334 18.74 -12.92 15.12
N SER A 335 17.42 -13.01 14.93
CA SER A 335 16.46 -12.88 16.02
C SER A 335 16.23 -14.24 16.70
N ASP A 336 17.11 -14.61 17.64
CA ASP A 336 16.77 -15.67 18.62
C ASP A 336 17.55 -15.60 19.93
N SER A 337 18.21 -14.48 20.27
CA SER A 337 18.96 -14.41 21.53
C SER A 337 19.19 -13.00 22.07
N ASP A 338 18.15 -12.23 22.32
CA ASP A 338 18.22 -11.07 23.23
C ASP A 338 17.06 -11.19 24.23
N LEU A 339 17.18 -12.16 25.15
CA LEU A 339 16.43 -12.14 26.41
C LEU A 339 17.27 -11.30 27.38
N ASP A 340 16.89 -10.05 27.59
CA ASP A 340 17.46 -9.23 28.66
C ASP A 340 16.79 -9.61 29.99
N ASP A 341 17.54 -10.39 30.78
CA ASP A 341 17.35 -10.60 32.22
C ASP A 341 17.75 -9.30 32.95
N ASP A 342 16.77 -8.50 33.38
CA ASP A 342 16.95 -7.48 34.42
C ASP A 342 16.21 -7.96 35.68
N ASP A 343 16.93 -8.63 36.58
CA ASP A 343 16.48 -8.82 37.96
C ASP A 343 17.56 -8.34 38.93
N ASP A 344 17.14 -7.46 39.82
CA ASP A 344 17.95 -6.51 40.56
C ASP A 344 18.53 -7.10 41.87
N ALA A 345 19.64 -6.48 42.29
CA ALA A 345 20.44 -6.57 43.51
C ALA A 345 20.06 -7.52 44.68
N ASP A 346 21.05 -8.33 45.11
CA ASP A 346 21.64 -8.26 46.48
C ASP A 346 22.71 -9.34 46.72
N TYR A 347 23.99 -8.96 46.95
CA TYR A 347 24.92 -9.52 47.97
C TYR A 347 26.40 -9.09 47.73
N VAL A 348 27.06 -8.56 48.77
CA VAL A 348 28.48 -8.08 48.77
C VAL A 348 29.34 -8.96 49.74
N PRO A 349 30.69 -8.86 49.79
CA PRO A 349 31.68 -9.71 49.13
C PRO A 349 32.62 -10.47 50.10
N LEU A 350 33.28 -11.55 49.65
CA LEU A 350 34.55 -12.09 50.20
C LEU A 350 35.20 -12.88 49.05
N GLY A 351 36.39 -12.66 48.50
CA GLY A 351 37.66 -12.22 49.07
C GLY A 351 38.60 -13.43 49.16
N VAL A 352 39.43 -13.70 48.13
CA VAL A 352 40.84 -14.17 48.20
C VAL A 352 41.45 -14.46 46.82
N ASP A 353 42.55 -13.74 46.58
CA ASP A 353 43.84 -14.06 45.93
C ASP A 353 44.08 -15.25 44.99
N ASP A 354 45.04 -14.95 44.09
CA ASP A 354 46.05 -15.78 43.43
C ASP A 354 45.79 -16.47 42.08
N GLY A 355 46.80 -16.36 41.21
CA GLY A 355 47.15 -17.47 40.31
C GLY A 355 47.09 -17.19 38.81
N SER A 356 48.14 -16.59 38.27
CA SER A 356 48.49 -16.60 36.85
C SER A 356 48.49 -18.01 36.22
N VAL A 357 47.92 -18.19 35.02
CA VAL A 357 48.48 -19.04 33.97
C VAL A 357 47.95 -18.64 32.59
N SER A 358 48.86 -18.18 31.73
CA SER A 358 48.66 -18.08 30.29
C SER A 358 48.72 -19.47 29.64
N SER A 359 47.80 -19.76 28.71
CA SER A 359 48.03 -20.76 27.65
C SER A 359 47.31 -20.32 26.39
N SER A 360 48.07 -20.18 25.30
CA SER A 360 47.62 -19.67 24.01
C SER A 360 46.93 -20.76 23.19
N SER A 361 45.88 -20.40 22.46
CA SER A 361 45.38 -21.16 21.32
C SER A 361 44.81 -20.18 20.31
N ALA A 362 45.55 -19.99 19.22
CA ALA A 362 45.21 -19.14 18.10
C ALA A 362 43.95 -19.65 17.37
N SER A 363 43.03 -18.74 17.05
CA SER A 363 42.03 -18.85 15.98
C SER A 363 41.68 -17.44 15.50
N PRO A 364 41.43 -17.25 14.20
CA PRO A 364 41.56 -15.97 13.53
C PRO A 364 40.47 -14.98 13.92
N GLU A 365 40.84 -13.69 13.96
CA GLU A 365 39.89 -12.58 14.05
C GLU A 365 38.79 -12.74 12.99
N PRO A 366 37.50 -12.74 13.37
CA PRO A 366 36.46 -12.44 12.42
C PRO A 366 36.63 -10.96 12.04
N GLY A 367 36.84 -10.73 10.74
CA GLY A 367 36.96 -9.41 10.17
C GLY A 367 35.83 -8.50 10.64
N GLN A 368 36.19 -7.25 10.94
CA GLN A 368 35.27 -6.19 11.33
C GLN A 368 34.07 -6.19 10.38
N LEU A 369 32.94 -6.68 10.87
CA LEU A 369 31.63 -6.38 10.31
C LEU A 369 31.49 -4.86 10.26
N PRO A 370 30.90 -4.28 9.20
CA PRO A 370 30.67 -2.85 9.15
C PRO A 370 29.92 -2.44 10.42
N LEU A 371 30.47 -1.45 11.13
CA LEU A 371 29.85 -0.84 12.29
C LEU A 371 28.44 -0.41 11.93
N VAL A 372 27.45 -1.24 12.26
CA VAL A 372 26.06 -0.81 12.41
C VAL A 372 26.11 0.31 13.45
N PRO A 373 25.55 1.50 13.19
CA PRO A 373 25.51 2.54 14.21
C PRO A 373 24.71 2.00 15.40
N SER A 374 25.42 1.58 16.44
CA SER A 374 24.89 1.43 17.79
C SER A 374 24.60 2.82 18.31
N THR A 375 23.47 3.38 17.87
CA THR A 375 22.87 4.53 18.53
C THR A 375 21.42 4.18 18.76
N GLY A 376 21.01 4.10 20.03
CA GLY A 376 19.61 4.15 20.43
C GLY A 376 19.00 5.51 20.09
N ALA A 377 19.04 5.90 18.81
CA ALA A 377 18.45 7.08 18.23
C ALA A 377 17.32 6.62 17.31
N LEU A 378 16.23 7.39 17.27
CA LEU A 378 15.09 7.06 16.41
C LEU A 378 15.45 7.26 14.94
N PRO A 379 15.01 6.35 14.05
CA PRO A 379 15.20 6.56 12.62
C PRO A 379 14.57 7.89 12.18
N THR A 380 15.33 8.67 11.41
CA THR A 380 14.83 9.92 10.84
C THR A 380 13.82 9.63 9.71
N PRO A 381 12.97 10.60 9.30
CA PRO A 381 12.07 10.41 8.16
C PRO A 381 12.76 9.98 6.86
N GLU A 382 14.03 10.34 6.66
CA GLU A 382 14.83 9.92 5.51
C GLU A 382 15.17 8.42 5.55
N GLN A 383 15.31 7.87 6.75
CA GLN A 383 15.65 6.48 7.03
C GLN A 383 14.41 5.59 7.13
N LEU A 384 13.22 6.08 6.79
CA LEU A 384 11.97 5.34 6.89
C LEU A 384 11.26 5.27 5.55
N ARG A 385 10.71 4.09 5.25
CA ARG A 385 9.71 3.89 4.20
C ARG A 385 8.53 3.08 4.75
N PRO A 386 7.33 3.18 4.17
CA PRO A 386 6.21 2.34 4.55
C PRO A 386 6.50 0.85 4.39
N ASP A 387 6.04 0.04 5.36
CA ASP A 387 5.94 -1.40 5.23
C ASP A 387 4.62 -1.76 4.56
N TRP A 388 4.65 -1.85 3.23
CA TRP A 388 3.46 -2.11 2.44
C TRP A 388 2.90 -3.51 2.66
N ALA A 389 3.71 -4.47 3.11
CA ALA A 389 3.22 -5.79 3.48
C ALA A 389 2.37 -5.73 4.76
N TRP A 390 2.76 -4.89 5.73
CA TRP A 390 1.95 -4.64 6.92
C TRP A 390 0.69 -3.85 6.60
N LEU A 391 0.80 -2.76 5.83
CA LEU A 391 -0.35 -1.94 5.42
C LEU A 391 -1.38 -2.78 4.64
N ALA A 392 -0.94 -3.72 3.81
CA ALA A 392 -1.85 -4.66 3.16
C ALA A 392 -2.62 -5.54 4.16
N ALA A 393 -1.92 -6.09 5.16
CA ALA A 393 -2.55 -6.91 6.19
C ALA A 393 -3.58 -6.10 6.99
N ALA A 394 -3.21 -4.90 7.42
CA ALA A 394 -4.08 -3.95 8.09
C ALA A 394 -5.33 -3.62 7.24
N ARG A 395 -5.15 -3.32 5.95
CA ARG A 395 -6.25 -3.07 5.02
C ARG A 395 -7.21 -4.26 4.93
N VAL A 396 -6.69 -5.48 4.81
CA VAL A 396 -7.50 -6.70 4.70
C VAL A 396 -8.30 -6.95 5.98
N VAL A 397 -7.69 -6.80 7.15
CA VAL A 397 -8.36 -6.95 8.46
C VAL A 397 -9.48 -5.91 8.60
N ALA A 398 -9.16 -4.64 8.38
CA ALA A 398 -10.11 -3.53 8.46
C ALA A 398 -11.30 -3.70 7.50
N GLU A 399 -11.03 -3.94 6.21
CA GLU A 399 -12.06 -4.11 5.19
C GLU A 399 -12.96 -5.31 5.50
N CYS A 400 -12.36 -6.46 5.84
CA CYS A 400 -13.13 -7.67 6.11
C CYS A 400 -14.00 -7.52 7.37
N LYS A 401 -13.55 -6.79 8.39
CA LYS A 401 -14.37 -6.49 9.57
C LYS A 401 -15.52 -5.56 9.22
N LEU A 402 -15.27 -4.48 8.48
CA LEU A 402 -16.31 -3.56 8.02
C LEU A 402 -17.36 -4.30 7.17
N ARG A 403 -16.97 -5.15 6.22
CA ARG A 403 -17.90 -5.92 5.36
C ARG A 403 -18.87 -6.81 6.14
N GLN A 404 -18.50 -7.24 7.35
CA GLN A 404 -19.35 -8.09 8.19
C GLN A 404 -20.43 -7.32 8.94
N HIS A 405 -20.25 -6.01 9.10
CA HIS A 405 -21.09 -5.19 9.98
C HIS A 405 -21.69 -3.94 9.32
N VAL A 406 -21.19 -3.56 8.14
CA VAL A 406 -21.61 -2.38 7.38
C VAL A 406 -22.29 -2.83 6.10
N ASP A 407 -23.32 -2.09 5.68
CA ASP A 407 -24.03 -2.35 4.44
C ASP A 407 -23.11 -2.24 3.21
N ALA A 408 -23.41 -3.04 2.19
CA ALA A 408 -22.57 -3.13 0.99
C ALA A 408 -22.42 -1.79 0.26
N GLU A 409 -23.45 -0.93 0.28
CA GLU A 409 -23.41 0.40 -0.34
C GLU A 409 -22.46 1.36 0.39
N ASP A 410 -22.37 1.24 1.71
CA ASP A 410 -21.56 2.13 2.54
C ASP A 410 -20.09 1.76 2.46
N ILE A 411 -19.76 0.47 2.54
CA ILE A 411 -18.36 0.05 2.38
C ILE A 411 -17.86 0.28 0.95
N ALA A 412 -18.73 0.18 -0.07
CA ALA A 412 -18.36 0.50 -1.45
C ALA A 412 -17.83 1.93 -1.61
N LYS A 413 -18.26 2.88 -0.76
CA LYS A 413 -17.73 4.27 -0.76
C LYS A 413 -16.28 4.34 -0.31
N LEU A 414 -15.85 3.44 0.59
CA LEU A 414 -14.46 3.32 1.05
C LEU A 414 -13.59 2.53 0.06
N GLU A 415 -14.22 1.69 -0.76
CA GLU A 415 -13.59 0.84 -1.76
C GLU A 415 -13.51 1.50 -3.14
N ASP A 416 -14.10 2.68 -3.30
CA ASP A 416 -14.01 3.44 -4.54
C ASP A 416 -12.56 3.85 -4.83
N TRP A 417 -12.03 3.39 -5.97
CA TRP A 417 -10.65 3.62 -6.37
C TRP A 417 -10.39 5.06 -6.80
N ASP A 418 -11.44 5.84 -7.14
CA ASP A 418 -11.28 7.29 -7.39
C ASP A 418 -10.78 8.02 -6.12
N ASN A 419 -11.03 7.47 -4.93
CA ASN A 419 -10.53 8.03 -3.68
C ASN A 419 -9.00 8.05 -3.59
N LEU A 420 -8.27 7.24 -4.37
CA LEU A 420 -6.80 7.21 -4.38
C LEU A 420 -6.16 8.43 -5.05
N ARG A 421 -6.94 9.18 -5.83
CA ARG A 421 -6.46 10.36 -6.55
C ARG A 421 -6.06 11.45 -5.57
N GLY A 422 -4.92 12.10 -5.83
CA GLY A 422 -4.49 13.26 -5.03
C GLY A 422 -5.40 14.47 -5.23
N GLY A 423 -5.34 15.43 -4.31
CA GLY A 423 -6.01 16.73 -4.43
C GLY A 423 -7.46 16.79 -3.96
N ALA A 424 -8.09 15.68 -3.58
CA ALA A 424 -9.49 15.67 -3.14
C ALA A 424 -9.76 16.65 -1.99
N TRP A 425 -8.77 16.86 -1.12
CA TRP A 425 -8.85 17.71 0.07
C TRP A 425 -7.87 18.88 0.09
N VAL A 426 -7.19 19.16 -1.04
CA VAL A 426 -6.18 20.22 -1.14
C VAL A 426 -6.70 21.27 -2.13
N PRO A 427 -6.96 22.51 -1.70
CA PRO A 427 -7.41 23.58 -2.59
C PRO A 427 -6.41 23.82 -3.73
N GLU A 428 -6.91 24.18 -4.92
CA GLU A 428 -6.04 24.58 -6.03
C GLU A 428 -5.17 25.77 -5.61
N HIS A 429 -3.88 25.69 -5.94
CA HIS A 429 -2.98 26.83 -5.80
C HIS A 429 -3.50 28.00 -6.64
N PRO A 430 -3.59 29.22 -6.09
CA PRO A 430 -3.66 30.41 -6.92
C PRO A 430 -2.44 30.38 -7.84
N ARG A 431 -2.66 30.35 -9.17
CA ARG A 431 -1.56 30.62 -10.09
C ARG A 431 -1.06 32.02 -9.77
N PRO A 432 0.26 32.25 -9.59
CA PRO A 432 0.76 33.60 -9.46
C PRO A 432 0.23 34.42 -10.65
N GLY A 433 -0.39 35.55 -10.36
CA GLY A 433 -0.97 36.39 -11.40
C GLY A 433 0.14 36.90 -12.32
N PRO A 434 -0.18 37.28 -13.58
CA PRO A 434 0.78 37.97 -14.44
C PRO A 434 1.30 39.29 -13.84
N ASP A 435 0.65 39.80 -12.79
CA ASP A 435 1.01 41.03 -12.08
C ASP A 435 1.77 40.78 -10.76
N ASP A 436 2.04 39.52 -10.37
CA ASP A 436 2.98 39.18 -9.30
C ASP A 436 4.42 39.19 -9.86
N GLU A 437 4.82 40.32 -10.45
CA GLU A 437 6.22 40.58 -10.79
C GLU A 437 7.03 40.58 -9.49
N LEU A 438 8.09 39.78 -9.48
CA LEU A 438 9.09 39.75 -8.42
C LEU A 438 9.48 41.18 -8.05
N GLY A 439 9.16 41.58 -6.81
CA GLY A 439 9.74 42.78 -6.22
C GLY A 439 11.27 42.68 -6.27
N ASP A 440 11.89 43.76 -6.76
CA ASP A 440 13.34 43.93 -6.92
C ASP A 440 14.15 43.33 -5.75
N PRO A 441 15.10 42.41 -6.00
CA PRO A 441 15.94 41.82 -4.96
C PRO A 441 17.11 42.75 -4.64
N GLU A 442 16.84 44.01 -4.30
CA GLU A 442 17.86 44.92 -3.79
C GLU A 442 17.43 45.60 -2.49
N LYS A 443 18.09 45.15 -1.41
CA LYS A 443 18.27 45.74 -0.08
C LYS A 443 17.38 45.21 1.04
N VAL A 444 17.76 44.04 1.54
CA VAL A 444 17.78 43.79 2.99
C VAL A 444 19.11 43.08 3.32
N GLU A 445 20.11 43.85 3.74
CA GLU A 445 21.29 43.29 4.38
C GLU A 445 20.95 43.08 5.86
N GLY A 446 20.85 41.82 6.28
CA GLY A 446 20.68 41.45 7.68
C GLY A 446 20.43 39.96 7.84
N SER A 447 21.49 39.23 8.19
CA SER A 447 21.54 37.81 8.55
C SER A 447 20.27 37.26 9.22
N ASP A 448 19.38 36.63 8.43
CA ASP A 448 18.34 35.65 8.81
C ASP A 448 17.47 35.21 7.58
N GLU A 449 17.62 35.84 6.41
CA GLU A 449 16.74 35.62 5.23
C GLU A 449 16.77 34.21 4.60
N VAL A 450 17.81 33.40 4.82
CA VAL A 450 17.90 32.03 4.25
C VAL A 450 17.10 31.02 5.10
N ALA A 451 16.78 31.33 6.36
CA ALA A 451 16.21 30.35 7.29
C ALA A 451 14.69 30.11 7.11
N GLU A 452 13.98 30.97 6.37
CA GLU A 452 12.51 31.04 6.41
C GLU A 452 11.85 31.00 5.02
N GLU A 453 12.59 30.66 3.95
CA GLU A 453 12.03 30.62 2.58
C GLU A 453 10.87 29.63 2.45
N TRP A 454 10.89 28.55 3.25
CA TRP A 454 9.83 27.53 3.28
C TRP A 454 8.49 28.07 3.82
N ARG A 455 8.50 29.19 4.58
CA ARG A 455 7.27 29.76 5.15
C ARG A 455 6.25 30.19 4.10
N LYS A 456 6.70 30.55 2.89
CA LYS A 456 5.81 30.88 1.77
C LYS A 456 4.91 29.70 1.36
N TYR A 457 5.22 28.49 1.85
CA TYR A 457 4.47 27.28 1.63
C TYR A 457 3.63 26.84 2.84
N GLU A 458 3.46 27.67 3.87
CA GLU A 458 2.54 27.43 5.00
C GLU A 458 1.09 27.33 4.49
N ARG A 459 0.62 26.09 4.27
CA ARG A 459 -0.74 25.75 3.86
C ARG A 459 -1.05 24.30 4.20
N ASP A 460 -2.32 23.92 4.15
CA ASP A 460 -2.72 22.52 4.22
C ASP A 460 -2.41 21.78 2.91
N TRP A 461 -1.14 21.41 2.71
CA TRP A 461 -0.74 20.67 1.53
C TRP A 461 -1.16 19.20 1.60
N ALA A 462 -1.46 18.64 2.78
CA ALA A 462 -1.80 17.24 2.97
C ALA A 462 -3.32 16.98 2.96
N GLY A 463 -4.14 18.02 3.10
CA GLY A 463 -5.59 17.91 3.31
C GLY A 463 -5.94 17.48 4.73
N ALA A 464 -5.11 17.84 5.71
CA ALA A 464 -5.16 17.38 7.08
C ALA A 464 -6.26 18.01 7.93
N GLU A 465 -6.56 19.28 7.70
CA GLU A 465 -7.59 20.01 8.45
C GLU A 465 -8.98 19.58 8.00
N GLY A 466 -9.85 19.20 8.94
CA GLY A 466 -11.23 18.82 8.64
C GLY A 466 -11.84 17.82 9.61
N ILE A 467 -12.98 17.26 9.20
CA ILE A 467 -13.74 16.26 9.95
C ILE A 467 -13.49 14.88 9.35
N TRP A 468 -13.13 13.95 10.22
CA TRP A 468 -12.71 12.61 9.90
C TRP A 468 -13.59 11.58 10.61
N ARG A 469 -13.49 10.35 10.12
CA ARG A 469 -13.93 9.14 10.82
C ARG A 469 -12.74 8.21 10.89
N ARG A 470 -12.54 7.58 12.05
CA ARG A 470 -11.45 6.65 12.31
C ARG A 470 -12.03 5.32 12.73
N LEU A 471 -11.82 4.31 11.91
CA LEU A 471 -11.92 2.92 12.33
C LEU A 471 -10.72 2.60 13.23
N VAL A 472 -11.00 1.97 14.37
CA VAL A 472 -10.00 1.27 15.19
C VAL A 472 -10.43 -0.20 15.25
N CYS A 473 -9.50 -1.11 15.04
CA CYS A 473 -9.73 -2.55 15.02
C CYS A 473 -8.62 -3.26 15.81
N TRP A 474 -8.96 -4.03 16.84
CA TRP A 474 -8.00 -4.63 17.78
C TRP A 474 -8.42 -6.03 18.22
N LEU A 475 -7.51 -6.79 18.80
CA LEU A 475 -7.81 -8.06 19.47
C LEU A 475 -8.02 -7.84 20.97
N ASP A 476 -8.76 -8.73 21.63
CA ASP A 476 -8.73 -8.77 23.09
C ASP A 476 -7.27 -8.89 23.56
N TYR A 477 -6.95 -8.25 24.68
CA TYR A 477 -5.57 -8.17 25.14
C TYR A 477 -5.00 -9.57 25.47
N ASP A 478 -5.81 -10.45 26.07
CA ASP A 478 -5.37 -11.81 26.38
C ASP A 478 -5.07 -12.59 25.11
N ASP A 479 -5.92 -12.46 24.07
CA ASP A 479 -5.71 -13.09 22.76
C ASP A 479 -4.46 -12.53 22.05
N LEU A 480 -4.26 -11.20 22.11
CA LEU A 480 -3.11 -10.54 21.52
C LEU A 480 -1.79 -11.07 22.10
N ILE A 481 -1.70 -11.12 23.43
CA ILE A 481 -0.50 -11.60 24.12
C ILE A 481 -0.31 -13.11 23.93
N HIS A 482 -1.39 -13.90 24.03
CA HIS A 482 -1.35 -15.33 23.82
C HIS A 482 -0.76 -15.67 22.44
N HIS A 483 -1.26 -15.04 21.39
CA HIS A 483 -0.86 -15.38 20.03
C HIS A 483 0.51 -14.81 19.63
N ASN A 484 0.95 -13.69 20.20
CA ASN A 484 2.33 -13.20 20.00
C ASN A 484 3.37 -14.05 20.75
N THR A 485 2.99 -14.66 21.87
CA THR A 485 3.91 -15.49 22.68
C THR A 485 3.97 -16.94 22.21
N LEU A 486 2.82 -17.53 21.90
CA LEU A 486 2.68 -18.97 21.60
C LEU A 486 2.40 -19.25 20.12
N GLY A 487 2.18 -18.21 19.31
CA GLY A 487 1.74 -18.36 17.92
C GLY A 487 0.26 -18.76 17.82
N GLY A 488 -0.11 -19.49 16.77
CA GLY A 488 -1.46 -20.06 16.65
C GLY A 488 -2.56 -19.09 16.20
N PHE A 489 -2.23 -17.85 15.78
CA PHE A 489 -3.16 -16.95 15.10
C PHE A 489 -3.96 -17.63 13.97
N GLN A 490 -3.38 -18.66 13.36
CA GLN A 490 -3.94 -19.40 12.24
C GLN A 490 -4.71 -20.68 12.65
N ASP A 491 -4.64 -21.07 13.90
CA ASP A 491 -5.25 -22.30 14.39
C ASP A 491 -6.47 -22.03 15.28
N ASP A 492 -6.71 -20.76 15.63
CA ASP A 492 -7.86 -20.32 16.42
C ASP A 492 -9.04 -19.87 15.52
N PRO A 493 -10.14 -20.65 15.49
CA PRO A 493 -11.35 -20.31 14.74
C PRO A 493 -12.25 -19.28 15.45
N ASP A 494 -12.08 -19.09 16.76
CA ASP A 494 -12.89 -18.22 17.60
C ASP A 494 -12.29 -16.80 17.71
N LEU A 495 -11.02 -16.63 17.33
CA LEU A 495 -10.35 -15.34 17.25
C LEU A 495 -11.10 -14.35 16.33
N ASP A 496 -11.57 -13.25 16.93
CA ASP A 496 -12.26 -12.16 16.24
C ASP A 496 -11.82 -10.80 16.77
N GLU A 497 -11.64 -9.86 15.85
CA GLU A 497 -11.24 -8.50 16.14
C GLU A 497 -12.43 -7.68 16.66
N ALA A 498 -12.25 -6.92 17.74
CA ALA A 498 -13.13 -5.84 18.14
C ALA A 498 -12.94 -4.62 17.23
N TRP A 499 -13.96 -3.77 17.10
CA TRP A 499 -13.89 -2.58 16.26
C TRP A 499 -14.80 -1.45 16.73
N ILE A 500 -14.45 -0.22 16.37
CA ILE A 500 -15.27 0.98 16.55
C ILE A 500 -14.96 2.00 15.44
N ILE A 501 -15.94 2.83 15.08
CA ILE A 501 -15.72 4.03 14.27
C ILE A 501 -16.00 5.25 15.14
N VAL A 502 -15.00 6.12 15.30
CA VAL A 502 -15.09 7.35 16.10
C VAL A 502 -14.94 8.60 15.24
N PRO A 503 -15.61 9.72 15.58
CA PRO A 503 -15.34 11.00 14.95
C PRO A 503 -13.99 11.57 15.39
N LEU A 504 -13.38 12.33 14.49
CA LEU A 504 -12.14 13.07 14.72
C LEU A 504 -12.27 14.43 14.02
N SER A 505 -11.92 15.52 14.70
CA SER A 505 -11.89 16.87 14.15
C SER A 505 -10.48 17.41 14.30
N LEU A 506 -9.81 17.75 13.21
CA LEU A 506 -8.44 18.26 13.19
C LEU A 506 -8.39 19.67 12.62
N ARG A 507 -7.52 20.51 13.17
CA ARG A 507 -7.11 21.79 12.61
C ARG A 507 -5.59 21.91 12.61
N ILE A 508 -5.05 22.72 11.71
CA ILE A 508 -3.62 23.02 11.71
C ILE A 508 -3.33 24.03 12.83
N ALA A 509 -2.44 23.63 13.75
CA ALA A 509 -1.97 24.45 14.87
C ALA A 509 -0.75 25.29 14.50
N GLY A 510 0.05 24.83 13.54
CA GLY A 510 1.27 25.52 13.11
C GLY A 510 2.10 24.72 12.11
N TYR A 511 3.28 25.26 11.81
CA TYR A 511 4.20 24.72 10.81
C TYR A 511 5.62 24.72 11.36
N SER A 512 6.40 23.72 10.93
CA SER A 512 7.86 23.72 11.07
C SER A 512 8.52 23.40 9.75
N ALA A 513 9.84 23.58 9.69
CA ALA A 513 10.63 23.31 8.49
C ALA A 513 10.30 21.91 7.91
N PRO A 514 10.34 21.75 6.58
CA PRO A 514 10.12 20.45 5.96
C PRO A 514 11.02 19.37 6.57
N SER A 515 10.48 18.18 6.81
CA SER A 515 11.27 17.03 7.28
C SER A 515 12.41 16.67 6.33
N LEU A 516 12.22 16.94 5.04
CA LEU A 516 13.13 16.63 3.95
C LEU A 516 13.21 17.82 2.97
N PRO A 517 13.86 18.93 3.35
CA PRO A 517 13.82 20.18 2.59
C PRO A 517 14.49 20.07 1.21
N HIS A 518 15.41 19.11 1.03
CA HIS A 518 16.10 18.87 -0.23
C HIS A 518 15.26 18.11 -1.26
N LEU A 519 14.24 17.36 -0.82
CA LEU A 519 13.31 16.64 -1.71
C LEU A 519 11.97 17.38 -1.84
N PHE A 520 11.48 17.94 -0.74
CA PHE A 520 10.14 18.52 -0.63
C PHE A 520 10.18 19.89 0.06
N PRO A 521 10.86 20.90 -0.52
CA PRO A 521 10.98 22.23 0.07
C PRO A 521 9.63 22.94 0.26
N ASP A 522 8.63 22.54 -0.53
CA ASP A 522 7.28 23.10 -0.56
C ASP A 522 6.27 22.33 0.32
N ARG A 523 6.76 21.44 1.19
CA ARG A 523 5.97 20.59 2.10
C ARG A 523 6.47 20.76 3.55
N PRO A 524 6.19 21.91 4.21
CA PRO A 524 6.54 22.08 5.62
C PRO A 524 5.85 21.04 6.50
N THR A 525 6.45 20.68 7.62
CA THR A 525 5.81 19.76 8.56
C THR A 525 4.60 20.44 9.18
N LEU A 526 3.42 19.83 9.05
CA LEU A 526 2.18 20.33 9.63
C LEU A 526 2.10 19.90 11.09
N HIS A 527 1.76 20.82 11.99
CA HIS A 527 1.35 20.50 13.35
C HIS A 527 -0.18 20.51 13.41
N VAL A 528 -0.79 19.40 13.81
CA VAL A 528 -2.24 19.27 13.89
C VAL A 528 -2.69 19.15 15.34
N GLU A 529 -3.84 19.71 15.65
CA GLU A 529 -4.51 19.55 16.95
C GLU A 529 -6.01 19.43 16.78
N GLY A 530 -6.70 18.83 17.74
CA GLY A 530 -8.10 18.48 17.56
C GLY A 530 -8.75 17.72 18.71
N GLU A 531 -9.93 17.17 18.41
CA GLU A 531 -10.74 16.36 19.31
C GLU A 531 -11.13 15.05 18.63
N MET A 532 -11.21 13.96 19.38
CA MET A 532 -11.72 12.66 18.92
C MET A 532 -12.61 12.00 19.95
N GLY A 533 -13.53 11.14 19.49
CA GLY A 533 -14.30 10.27 20.37
C GLY A 533 -13.46 9.08 20.82
N GLY A 534 -13.56 8.71 22.10
CA GLY A 534 -13.03 7.45 22.61
C GLY A 534 -14.03 6.29 22.55
N GLY A 535 -13.69 5.17 23.19
CA GLY A 535 -14.52 3.96 23.21
C GLY A 535 -15.87 4.12 23.91
N GLY A 536 -15.99 5.08 24.83
CA GLY A 536 -17.22 5.43 25.53
C GLY A 536 -18.01 6.59 24.90
N TRP A 537 -17.59 7.11 23.74
CA TRP A 537 -18.26 8.23 23.10
C TRP A 537 -19.62 7.80 22.53
N VAL A 538 -20.69 8.53 22.90
CA VAL A 538 -22.08 8.21 22.53
C VAL A 538 -22.73 9.24 21.61
N GLY A 539 -22.13 10.43 21.47
CA GLY A 539 -22.57 11.47 20.54
C GLY A 539 -23.90 12.12 20.90
N ASN A 540 -24.17 12.30 22.18
CA ASN A 540 -25.44 12.86 22.65
C ASN A 540 -25.33 14.37 22.90
N PHE A 541 -26.16 15.17 22.21
CA PHE A 541 -26.21 16.63 22.39
C PHE A 541 -26.75 17.06 23.75
N ASP A 542 -27.60 16.25 24.38
CA ASP A 542 -28.33 16.61 25.61
C ASP A 542 -27.53 16.29 26.89
N GLY A 543 -26.30 15.76 26.77
CA GLY A 543 -25.40 15.45 27.87
C GLY A 543 -23.96 15.87 27.57
N ALA A 544 -23.10 15.97 28.59
CA ALA A 544 -21.68 16.06 28.34
C ALA A 544 -21.19 14.70 27.83
N ASP A 545 -20.67 14.62 26.61
CA ASP A 545 -20.01 13.41 26.11
C ASP A 545 -18.75 13.16 26.97
N GLU A 546 -18.79 12.12 27.81
CA GLU A 546 -17.77 11.88 28.84
C GLU A 546 -16.43 11.36 28.29
N ASP A 547 -16.38 10.93 27.01
CA ASP A 547 -15.18 10.37 26.36
C ASP A 547 -14.76 11.15 25.10
N VAL A 548 -14.65 12.48 25.23
CA VAL A 548 -13.97 13.33 24.25
C VAL A 548 -12.50 13.47 24.64
N ARG A 549 -11.62 13.20 23.68
CA ARG A 549 -10.16 13.19 23.86
C ARG A 549 -9.52 14.25 23.00
N ARG A 550 -8.47 14.91 23.50
CA ARG A 550 -7.70 15.84 22.68
C ARG A 550 -6.70 15.06 21.85
N VAL A 551 -6.45 15.54 20.64
CA VAL A 551 -5.50 14.96 19.70
C VAL A 551 -4.49 16.03 19.32
N HIS A 552 -3.22 15.66 19.23
CA HIS A 552 -2.19 16.48 18.63
C HIS A 552 -1.21 15.62 17.84
N GLY A 553 -0.46 16.20 16.90
CA GLY A 553 0.45 15.41 16.08
C GLY A 553 1.11 16.18 14.97
N THR A 554 1.74 15.43 14.07
CA THR A 554 2.43 15.95 12.89
C THR A 554 2.08 15.21 11.61
N VAL A 555 2.12 15.93 10.50
CA VAL A 555 2.03 15.38 9.13
C VAL A 555 3.27 15.82 8.36
N SER A 556 4.01 14.86 7.80
CA SER A 556 5.31 15.10 7.16
C SER A 556 5.57 14.17 5.97
N MET A 557 6.61 14.46 5.19
CA MET A 557 7.03 13.63 4.06
C MET A 557 8.07 12.57 4.48
N LEU A 558 7.95 11.38 3.91
CA LEU A 558 8.99 10.34 3.87
C LEU A 558 9.84 10.46 2.60
N SER A 559 11.03 9.86 2.60
CA SER A 559 11.99 9.96 1.47
C SER A 559 11.49 9.38 0.15
N ASP A 560 10.53 8.45 0.20
CA ASP A 560 9.92 7.84 -0.97
C ASP A 560 8.67 8.59 -1.49
N GLY A 561 8.37 9.76 -0.92
CA GLY A 561 7.26 10.62 -1.32
C GLY A 561 5.92 10.28 -0.67
N ASN A 562 5.87 9.29 0.23
CA ASN A 562 4.66 9.02 1.00
C ASN A 562 4.48 10.00 2.16
N VAL A 563 3.22 10.25 2.53
CA VAL A 563 2.85 11.16 3.63
C VAL A 563 2.72 10.36 4.92
N ARG A 564 3.52 10.71 5.93
CA ARG A 564 3.49 10.14 7.27
C ARG A 564 2.63 10.99 8.19
N TRP A 565 1.83 10.31 9.01
CA TRP A 565 1.00 10.88 10.05
C TRP A 565 1.39 10.26 11.40
N SER A 566 1.70 11.13 12.37
CA SER A 566 2.01 10.75 13.75
C SER A 566 1.09 11.55 14.66
N THR A 567 0.14 10.89 15.33
CA THR A 567 -0.85 11.56 16.19
C THR A 567 -0.97 10.88 17.53
N THR A 568 -1.07 11.68 18.59
CA THR A 568 -1.26 11.23 19.97
C THR A 568 -2.59 11.76 20.48
N SER A 569 -3.31 10.97 21.27
CA SER A 569 -4.55 11.36 21.93
C SER A 569 -4.46 11.22 23.44
N THR A 570 -5.06 12.17 24.15
CA THR A 570 -5.07 12.20 25.62
C THR A 570 -6.11 11.25 26.22
N ALA A 571 -5.92 10.91 27.49
CA ALA A 571 -6.95 10.29 28.29
C ALA A 571 -8.18 11.23 28.45
N PRO A 572 -9.39 10.68 28.65
CA PRO A 572 -10.62 11.47 28.75
C PRO A 572 -10.57 12.45 29.92
N GLY A 573 -10.89 13.72 29.67
CA GLY A 573 -10.86 14.77 30.70
C GLY A 573 -9.47 15.12 31.24
N SER A 574 -8.40 14.56 30.66
CA SER A 574 -7.01 14.77 31.05
C SER A 574 -6.22 15.53 29.97
N ASN A 575 -5.01 15.95 30.33
CA ASN A 575 -3.98 16.41 29.39
C ASN A 575 -2.85 15.38 29.23
N GLU A 576 -2.99 14.21 29.84
CA GLU A 576 -2.01 13.13 29.75
C GLU A 576 -2.25 12.32 28.49
N ASP A 577 -1.20 12.10 27.73
CA ASP A 577 -1.21 11.27 26.53
C ASP A 577 -1.47 9.81 26.91
N GLU A 578 -2.38 9.16 26.20
CA GLU A 578 -2.75 7.76 26.46
C GLU A 578 -2.45 6.88 25.25
N TRP A 579 -2.77 7.36 24.05
CA TRP A 579 -2.61 6.59 22.82
C TRP A 579 -1.80 7.31 21.76
N ALA A 580 -0.92 6.59 21.09
CA ALA A 580 -0.22 7.01 19.88
C ALA A 580 -0.77 6.31 18.63
N SER A 581 -0.55 6.93 17.48
CA SER A 581 -0.96 6.39 16.19
C SER A 581 0.00 6.81 15.10
N GLU A 582 0.45 5.84 14.32
CA GLU A 582 1.37 6.01 13.20
C GLU A 582 0.72 5.47 11.93
N SER A 583 0.59 6.31 10.90
CA SER A 583 -0.10 5.94 9.66
C SER A 583 0.48 6.58 8.41
N VAL A 584 0.17 5.96 7.27
CA VAL A 584 0.58 6.40 5.94
C VAL A 584 -0.65 6.77 5.14
N GLN A 585 -0.62 7.92 4.47
CA GLN A 585 -1.69 8.31 3.57
C GLN A 585 -1.73 7.41 2.34
N LEU A 586 -2.91 6.90 2.01
CA LEU A 586 -3.10 6.04 0.86
C LEU A 586 -3.40 6.87 -0.39
N GLY A 587 -2.76 6.56 -1.51
CA GLY A 587 -2.91 7.29 -2.76
C GLY A 587 -2.05 8.56 -2.82
N GLY A 588 -2.53 9.57 -3.54
CA GLY A 588 -1.85 10.85 -3.69
C GLY A 588 -1.93 11.75 -2.45
N VAL A 589 -1.17 12.85 -2.46
CA VAL A 589 -1.30 13.93 -1.47
C VAL A 589 -2.74 14.48 -1.47
N GLY A 590 -3.39 14.66 -0.32
CA GLY A 590 -4.80 15.07 -0.23
C GLY A 590 -5.83 14.03 -0.67
N SER A 591 -5.45 12.75 -0.77
CA SER A 591 -6.32 11.66 -1.21
C SER A 591 -7.52 11.44 -0.28
N ALA A 592 -8.68 11.12 -0.87
CA ALA A 592 -9.90 10.81 -0.11
C ALA A 592 -9.89 9.42 0.52
N MET A 593 -8.95 8.54 0.12
CA MET A 593 -8.75 7.22 0.72
C MET A 593 -8.28 7.32 2.19
N GLY A 594 -7.76 8.49 2.57
CA GLY A 594 -7.33 8.78 3.93
C GLY A 594 -6.01 8.09 4.29
N THR A 595 -5.84 7.69 5.55
CA THR A 595 -4.60 7.09 6.05
C THR A 595 -4.87 5.75 6.73
N LEU A 596 -3.90 4.85 6.60
CA LEU A 596 -3.93 3.51 7.17
C LEU A 596 -2.68 3.29 8.01
N GLY A 597 -2.83 2.69 9.19
CA GLY A 597 -1.73 2.55 10.12
C GLY A 597 -2.09 1.77 11.37
N MET A 598 -1.34 2.02 12.43
CA MET A 598 -1.51 1.36 13.73
C MET A 598 -1.80 2.35 14.85
N TRP A 599 -2.36 1.81 15.92
CA TRP A 599 -2.61 2.48 17.20
C TRP A 599 -2.01 1.63 18.33
N THR A 600 -1.45 2.30 19.33
CA THR A 600 -0.77 1.69 20.49
C THR A 600 -0.68 2.67 21.66
N GLY A 601 -0.13 2.27 22.81
CA GLY A 601 0.07 3.15 23.96
C GLY A 601 1.05 4.29 23.65
N ALA A 602 0.79 5.48 24.22
CA ALA A 602 1.55 6.69 23.91
C ALA A 602 3.01 6.66 24.39
N PHE A 603 3.30 5.84 25.41
CA PHE A 603 4.62 5.73 26.01
C PHE A 603 5.43 4.55 25.44
N HIS A 604 4.80 3.72 24.61
CA HIS A 604 5.41 2.57 23.97
C HIS A 604 6.07 1.62 24.99
N GLU A 605 5.33 1.33 26.06
CA GLU A 605 5.73 0.41 27.10
C GLU A 605 5.71 -1.04 26.59
N ASP A 606 6.52 -1.89 27.21
CA ASP A 606 6.53 -3.31 26.87
C ASP A 606 5.17 -3.93 27.16
N GLY A 607 4.56 -4.51 26.13
CA GLY A 607 3.21 -5.06 26.20
C GLY A 607 2.10 -4.07 25.87
N ASP A 608 2.41 -2.83 25.46
CA ASP A 608 1.38 -1.91 24.97
C ASP A 608 0.52 -2.56 23.88
N PRO A 609 -0.81 -2.36 23.88
CA PRO A 609 -1.67 -3.02 22.91
C PRO A 609 -1.34 -2.53 21.49
N LEU A 610 -1.72 -3.34 20.50
CA LEU A 610 -1.57 -3.02 19.08
C LEU A 610 -2.91 -3.18 18.37
N GLY A 611 -3.28 -2.15 17.62
CA GLY A 611 -4.48 -2.14 16.79
C GLY A 611 -4.23 -1.56 15.40
N VAL A 612 -5.14 -1.87 14.49
CA VAL A 612 -5.20 -1.30 13.14
C VAL A 612 -6.08 -0.06 13.17
N ILE A 613 -5.63 1.02 12.51
CA ILE A 613 -6.45 2.19 12.22
C ILE A 613 -6.61 2.43 10.73
N TRP A 614 -7.80 2.84 10.34
CA TRP A 614 -8.07 3.43 9.03
C TRP A 614 -8.91 4.69 9.24
N GLN A 615 -8.38 5.84 8.83
CA GLN A 615 -9.05 7.12 8.97
C GLN A 615 -9.31 7.75 7.61
N TRP A 616 -10.51 8.29 7.40
CA TRP A 616 -10.92 8.96 6.17
C TRP A 616 -11.68 10.24 6.47
N ARG A 617 -11.54 11.23 5.57
CA ARG A 617 -12.15 12.54 5.73
C ARG A 617 -13.57 12.55 5.17
N VAL A 618 -14.45 13.27 5.85
CA VAL A 618 -15.89 13.37 5.54
C VAL A 618 -16.40 14.82 5.50
N GLY A 619 -15.59 15.81 5.89
CA GLY A 619 -15.97 17.23 5.92
C GLY A 619 -14.80 18.18 5.96
#